data_AF-A0A9N8I1R3-F1
#
_entry.id   AF-A0A9N8I1R3-F1
#
_cell.length_a   1.000
_cell.length_b   1.000
_cell.length_c   1.000
_cell.angle_alpha   90.00
_cell.angle_beta   90.00
_cell.angle_gamma   90.00
#
_symmetry.space_group_name_H-M   'P 1'
#
loop_
_entity.id
_entity.type
_entity.pdbx_description
1 polymer ?
#
loop_
_entity_poly.entity_id
_entity_poly.type
_entity_poly.pdbx_seq_one_letter_code
_entity_poly.pdbx_strand_id
1 'polypeptide(L)' 'MYGLVFEIVEEFVIEKQGLEVWHEIKNKAKCRVRDGGFLRRSYYPDNELVDIIVAASEILGVAVPDILQVFG' A
#
# COMPACT_ATOMS: atom_id res chain seq x y z
N MET A 1 -1.66 -10.04 7.08
CA MET A 1 -2.52 -8.91 7.53
C MET A 1 -3.92 -8.93 6.89
N TYR A 2 -4.92 -8.34 7.56
CA TYR A 2 -6.28 -8.21 7.01
C TYR A 2 -6.31 -7.26 5.80
N GLY A 3 -7.16 -7.56 4.81
CA GLY A 3 -7.36 -6.71 3.64
C GLY A 3 -7.83 -5.28 3.96
N LEU A 4 -8.40 -5.07 5.16
CA LEU A 4 -8.73 -3.72 5.64
C LEU A 4 -7.50 -2.80 5.68
N VAL A 5 -6.33 -3.32 6.06
CA VAL A 5 -5.12 -2.51 6.14
C VAL A 5 -4.64 -2.11 4.74
N PHE A 6 -4.79 -3.00 3.77
CA PHE A 6 -4.46 -2.69 2.38
C PHE A 6 -5.39 -1.64 1.78
N GLU A 7 -6.70 -1.71 2.09
CA GLU A 7 -7.68 -0.70 1.67
C GLU A 7 -7.35 0.68 2.24
N ILE A 8 -6.98 0.77 3.53
CA ILE A 8 -6.59 2.04 4.16
C ILE A 8 -5.32 2.61 3.52
N VAL A 9 -4.33 1.76 3.24
CA VAL A 9 -3.08 2.18 2.57
C VAL A 9 -3.37 2.66 1.14
N GLU A 10 -4.22 1.95 0.39
CA GLU A 10 -4.64 2.32 -0.95
C GLU A 10 -5.32 3.70 -0.96
N GLU A 11 -6.35 3.89 -0.12
CA GLU A 11 -7.06 5.16 -0.01
C GLU A 11 -6.11 6.30 0.37
N PHE A 12 -5.25 6.08 1.37
CA PHE A 12 -4.30 7.09 1.83
C PHE A 12 -3.32 7.53 0.73
N VAL A 13 -2.75 6.57 -0.01
CA VAL A 13 -1.83 6.88 -1.11
C VAL A 13 -2.57 7.64 -2.21
N ILE A 14 -3.78 7.21 -2.57
CA ILE A 14 -4.60 7.89 -3.59
C ILE A 14 -4.96 9.31 -3.14
N GLU A 15 -5.33 9.52 -1.88
CA GLU A 15 -5.68 10.84 -1.36
C GLU A 15 -4.49 11.80 -1.28
N LYS A 16 -3.30 11.30 -0.92
CA LYS A 16 -2.11 12.14 -0.74
C LYS A 16 -1.33 12.39 -2.02
N GLN A 17 -1.22 11.37 -2.86
CA GLN A 17 -0.26 11.32 -3.98
C GLN A 17 -0.95 11.10 -5.32
N GLY A 18 -2.22 10.67 -5.30
CA GLY A 18 -3.00 10.40 -6.50
C GLY A 18 -2.92 8.95 -6.96
N LEU A 19 -3.80 8.64 -7.91
CA LEU A 19 -4.00 7.29 -8.43
C LEU A 19 -2.79 6.77 -9.23
N GLU A 20 -2.06 7.66 -9.90
CA GLU A 20 -0.88 7.30 -10.71
C GLU A 20 0.24 6.72 -9.86
N VAL A 21 0.53 7.37 -8.72
CA VAL A 21 1.55 6.92 -7.77
C VAL A 21 1.17 5.57 -7.15
N TRP A 22 -0.10 5.37 -6.85
CA TRP A 22 -0.59 4.07 -6.38
C TRP A 22 -0.36 2.96 -7.40
N HIS A 23 -0.59 3.23 -8.69
CA HIS A 23 -0.34 2.27 -9.76
C HIS A 23 1.15 1.92 -9.88
N GLU A 24 2.04 2.90 -9.74
CA GLU A 24 3.48 2.65 -9.70
C GLU A 24 3.91 1.79 -8.50
N ILE A 25 3.37 2.09 -7.31
CA ILE A 25 3.62 1.32 -6.09
C ILE A 25 3.20 -0.14 -6.27
N LYS A 26 1.99 -0.39 -6.77
CA LYS A 26 1.51 -1.76 -7.03
C LYS A 26 2.38 -2.49 -8.04
N ASN A 27 2.78 -1.82 -9.12
CA ASN A 27 3.64 -2.41 -10.14
C ASN A 27 4.99 -2.83 -9.55
N LYS A 28 5.56 -1.98 -8.67
CA LYS A 28 6.84 -2.24 -8.00
C LYS A 28 6.73 -3.33 -6.93
N ALA A 29 5.67 -3.31 -6.13
CA ALA A 29 5.35 -4.33 -5.14
C ALA A 29 4.88 -5.66 -5.75
N LYS A 30 4.74 -5.74 -7.09
CA LYS A 30 4.20 -6.90 -7.83
C LYS A 30 2.83 -7.34 -7.31
N CYS A 31 2.06 -6.41 -6.76
CA CYS A 31 0.74 -6.68 -6.23
C CYS A 31 -0.22 -6.95 -7.40
N ARG A 32 -0.85 -8.12 -7.39
CA ARG A 32 -1.78 -8.55 -8.45
C ARG A 32 -3.24 -8.22 -8.13
N VAL A 33 -3.50 -7.66 -6.96
CA VAL A 33 -4.84 -7.25 -6.54
C VAL A 33 -5.27 -6.03 -7.37
N ARG A 34 -6.52 -6.04 -7.85
CA ARG A 34 -7.09 -4.90 -8.58
C ARG A 34 -7.33 -3.73 -7.62
N ASP A 35 -7.39 -2.51 -8.16
CA ASP A 35 -7.79 -1.32 -7.40
C ASP A 35 -9.13 -1.54 -6.70
N GLY A 36 -9.21 -1.27 -5.40
CA GLY A 36 -10.40 -1.55 -4.59
C GLY A 36 -10.75 -3.04 -4.46
N GLY A 37 -9.82 -3.93 -4.80
CA GLY A 37 -9.99 -5.39 -4.76
C GLY A 37 -9.61 -6.02 -3.41
N PHE A 38 -9.12 -5.23 -2.46
CA PHE A 38 -8.77 -5.72 -1.13
C PHE A 38 -10.02 -6.02 -0.32
N LEU A 39 -10.24 -7.30 -0.03
CA LEU A 39 -11.39 -7.75 0.74
C LEU A 39 -11.10 -7.59 2.24
N ARG A 40 -11.83 -6.69 2.92
CA ARG A 40 -11.65 -6.38 4.35
C ARG A 40 -11.53 -7.60 5.28
N ARG A 41 -12.29 -8.66 5.00
CA ARG A 41 -12.34 -9.90 5.80
C ARG A 41 -11.45 -11.02 5.28
N SER A 42 -10.66 -10.76 4.26
CA SER A 42 -9.68 -11.71 3.74
C SER A 42 -8.32 -11.47 4.36
N TYR A 43 -7.57 -12.57 4.51
CA TYR A 43 -6.21 -12.53 4.98
C TYR A 43 -5.27 -12.52 3.78
N TYR A 44 -4.32 -11.58 3.80
CA TYR A 44 -3.26 -11.46 2.82
C TYR A 44 -1.93 -11.66 3.53
N PRO A 45 -0.93 -12.24 2.88
CA PRO A 45 0.33 -12.50 3.55
C PRO A 45 1.06 -11.18 3.85
N ASP A 46 1.70 -11.11 5.02
CA ASP A 46 2.24 -9.85 5.56
C ASP A 46 3.39 -9.28 4.70
N ASN A 47 4.07 -10.15 3.95
CA ASN A 47 5.07 -9.75 2.96
C ASN A 47 4.49 -8.80 1.89
N GLU A 48 3.26 -9.00 1.43
CA GLU A 48 2.66 -8.10 0.43
C GLU A 48 2.49 -6.69 0.98
N LEU A 49 2.14 -6.54 2.27
CA LEU A 49 2.05 -5.22 2.87
C LEU A 49 3.44 -4.57 3.00
N VAL A 50 4.44 -5.34 3.43
CA VAL A 50 5.82 -4.85 3.52
C VAL A 50 6.33 -4.43 2.14
N ASP A 51 6.07 -5.22 1.09
CA ASP A 51 6.47 -4.90 -0.28
C ASP A 51 5.79 -3.60 -0.77
N ILE A 52 4.51 -3.38 -0.46
CA ILE A 52 3.80 -2.13 -0.79
C ILE A 52 4.39 -0.95 -0.03
N ILE A 53 4.67 -1.09 1.27
CA ILE A 53 5.23 -0.01 2.09
C ILE A 53 6.65 0.34 1.64
N VAL A 54 7.47 -0.67 1.31
CA VAL A 54 8.83 -0.46 0.77
C VAL A 54 8.75 0.21 -0.60
N ALA A 55 7.86 -0.24 -1.49
CA ALA A 55 7.66 0.40 -2.79
C ALA A 55 7.20 1.86 -2.64
N ALA A 56 6.28 2.14 -1.71
CA ALA A 56 5.85 3.49 -1.37
C ALA A 56 7.01 4.34 -0.81
N SER A 57 7.84 3.77 0.07
CA SER A 57 9.03 4.43 0.61
C SER A 57 10.00 4.86 -0.48
N GLU A 58 10.27 3.98 -1.44
CA GLU A 58 11.19 4.26 -2.53
C GLU A 58 10.64 5.27 -3.55
N ILE A 59 9.33 5.27 -3.80
CA ILE A 59 8.69 6.19 -4.76
C ILE A 59 8.50 7.58 -4.14
N LEU A 60 8.10 7.63 -2.88
CA LEU A 60 7.84 8.89 -2.16
C LEU A 60 9.13 9.50 -1.57
N GLY A 61 10.21 8.72 -1.48
CA GLY A 61 11.46 9.15 -0.84
C GLY A 61 11.33 9.34 0.67
N VAL A 62 10.28 8.78 1.29
CA VAL A 62 10.01 8.86 2.73
C VAL A 62 10.44 7.55 3.37
N ALA A 63 11.05 7.59 4.56
CA ALA A 63 11.47 6.35 5.21
C ALA A 63 10.26 5.50 5.63
N VAL A 64 10.39 4.18 5.52
CA VAL A 64 9.39 3.19 5.99
C VAL A 64 8.83 3.49 7.38
N PRO A 65 9.64 3.81 8.42
CA PRO A 65 9.11 4.14 9.74
C PRO A 65 8.23 5.39 9.77
N ASP A 66 8.56 6.44 9.00
CA ASP A 66 7.72 7.63 8.88
C ASP A 66 6.38 7.30 8.19
N ILE A 67 6.42 6.46 7.15
CA ILE A 67 5.22 5.97 6.47
C ILE A 67 4.33 5.17 7.43
N LEU A 68 4.92 4.25 8.19
CA LEU A 68 4.21 3.47 9.21
C LEU A 68 3.63 4.33 10.33
N GLN A 69 4.33 5.39 10.72
CA GLN A 69 3.88 6.34 11.75
C GLN A 69 2.73 7.22 11.25
N VAL A 70 2.63 7.44 9.95
CA VAL A 70 1.51 8.14 9.32
C VAL A 70 0.29 7.21 9.16
N PHE A 71 0.50 5.90 9.06
CA PHE A 71 -0.56 4.89 8.95
C PHE A 71 -1.14 4.42 10.30
N GLY A 72 -0.36 4.46 11.39
CA GLY A 72 -0.76 4.03 12.74
C GLY A 72 -1.45 5.12 13.54
#